data_AF-A0A258N6T4-F1
#
_entry.id   AF-A0A258N6T4-F1
#
_cell.length_a   1.000
_cell.length_b   1.000
_cell.length_c   1.000
_cell.angle_alpha   90.00
_cell.angle_beta   90.00
_cell.angle_gamma   90.00
#
_symmetry.space_group_name_H-M   'P 1'
#
loop_
_entity.id
_entity.type
_entity.pdbx_description
1 polymer ?
#
loop_
_entity_poly.entity_id
_entity_poly.type
_entity_poly.pdbx_seq_one_letter_code
_entity_poly.pdbx_strand_id
1 'polypeptide(L)'
;MTNQTLTQLRSAISDMDCMSQSGFSSIAAITKLALAALENPMTCNDIDSIAAALESIRSTAMDVENCINATAEGVGCHYVDTAQRRRWDAVRKAREKDGTDATCGGAATVKG
;
A
#
# COMPACT_ATOMS: atom_id res chain seq x y z
N MET A 1 32.60 -13.74 1.12
CA MET A 1 31.34 -13.10 1.54
C MET A 1 30.24 -13.41 0.53
N THR A 2 29.85 -14.68 0.36
CA THR A 2 28.88 -15.09 -0.69
C THR A 2 27.72 -15.94 -0.17
N ASN A 3 27.84 -16.52 1.04
CA ASN A 3 26.74 -17.29 1.66
C ASN A 3 25.73 -16.42 2.43
N GLN A 4 26.14 -15.23 2.91
CA GLN A 4 25.22 -14.35 3.66
C GLN A 4 24.11 -13.77 2.78
N THR A 5 24.40 -13.50 1.50
CA THR A 5 23.44 -12.90 0.56
C THR A 5 22.37 -13.90 0.10
N LEU A 6 22.72 -15.17 -0.13
CA LEU A 6 21.75 -16.19 -0.54
C LEU A 6 20.76 -16.54 0.57
N THR A 7 21.22 -16.61 1.82
CA THR A 7 20.35 -16.85 2.98
C THR A 7 19.38 -15.68 3.19
N GLN A 8 19.85 -14.44 3.08
CA GLN A 8 19.00 -13.25 3.16
C GLN A 8 17.95 -13.23 2.05
N LEU A 9 18.34 -13.54 0.81
CA LEU A 9 17.41 -13.61 -0.30
C LEU A 9 16.34 -14.70 -0.10
N ARG A 10 16.73 -15.89 0.38
CA ARG A 10 15.79 -16.98 0.68
C ARG A 10 14.83 -16.61 1.81
N SER A 11 15.31 -15.93 2.85
CA SER A 11 14.45 -15.43 3.93
C SER A 11 13.43 -14.44 3.38
N ALA A 12 13.87 -13.44 2.63
CA ALA A 12 12.99 -12.43 2.05
C ALA A 12 11.92 -13.06 1.12
N ILE A 13 12.29 -14.06 0.31
CA ILE A 13 11.33 -14.80 -0.53
C ILE A 13 10.30 -15.53 0.33
N SER A 14 10.75 -16.22 1.39
CA SER A 14 9.85 -16.93 2.31
C SER A 14 8.90 -15.99 3.04
N ASP A 15 9.40 -14.82 3.45
CA ASP A 15 8.61 -13.80 4.14
C ASP A 15 7.56 -13.21 3.19
N MET A 16 7.95 -12.85 1.96
CA MET A 16 7.03 -12.36 0.93
C MET A 16 5.97 -13.39 0.53
N ASP A 17 6.32 -14.68 0.42
CA ASP A 17 5.35 -15.75 0.15
C ASP A 17 4.35 -15.88 1.30
N CYS A 18 4.82 -15.93 2.55
CA CYS A 18 3.95 -15.98 3.72
C CYS A 18 2.96 -14.80 3.77
N MET A 19 3.46 -13.59 3.51
CA MET A 19 2.65 -12.38 3.47
C MET A 19 1.63 -12.39 2.32
N SER A 20 2.05 -12.87 1.14
CA SER A 20 1.17 -13.04 -0.02
C SER A 20 0.04 -14.02 0.29
N GLN A 21 0.37 -15.21 0.82
CA GLN A 21 -0.61 -16.24 1.15
C GLN A 21 -1.60 -15.76 2.21
N SER A 22 -1.11 -15.11 3.27
CA SER A 22 -1.96 -14.54 4.31
C SER A 22 -2.88 -13.45 3.75
N GLY A 23 -2.32 -12.50 3.01
CA GLY A 23 -3.05 -11.40 2.40
C GLY A 23 -4.14 -11.85 1.43
N PHE A 24 -3.78 -12.74 0.49
CA PHE A 24 -4.75 -13.27 -0.48
C PHE A 24 -5.82 -14.14 0.18
N SER A 25 -5.48 -14.90 1.22
CA SER A 25 -6.47 -15.66 1.99
C SER A 25 -7.49 -14.73 2.67
N SER A 26 -7.03 -13.63 3.27
CA SER A 26 -7.93 -12.62 3.86
C SER A 26 -8.81 -11.94 2.82
N ILE A 27 -8.24 -11.53 1.68
CA ILE A 27 -9.01 -10.93 0.58
C ILE A 27 -10.07 -11.91 0.06
N ALA A 28 -9.69 -13.18 -0.14
CA ALA A 28 -10.62 -14.22 -0.59
C ALA A 28 -11.76 -14.45 0.41
N ALA A 29 -11.45 -14.47 1.71
CA ALA A 29 -12.45 -14.64 2.77
C ALA A 29 -13.44 -13.46 2.81
N ILE A 30 -12.95 -12.22 2.78
CA ILE A 30 -13.82 -11.02 2.78
C ILE A 30 -14.68 -10.98 1.50
N THR A 31 -14.08 -11.27 0.34
CA THR A 31 -14.81 -11.32 -0.93
C THR A 31 -15.91 -12.37 -0.91
N LYS A 32 -15.64 -13.56 -0.35
CA LYS A 32 -16.65 -14.61 -0.20
C LYS A 32 -17.83 -14.15 0.67
N LEU A 33 -17.57 -13.43 1.76
CA LEU A 33 -18.62 -12.89 2.62
C LEU A 33 -19.43 -11.80 1.90
N ALA A 34 -18.76 -10.90 1.17
CA ALA A 34 -19.42 -9.85 0.40
C ALA A 34 -20.33 -10.44 -0.71
N LEU A 35 -19.85 -11.47 -1.42
CA LEU A 35 -20.64 -12.17 -2.42
C LEU A 35 -21.86 -12.86 -1.81
N ALA A 36 -21.69 -13.57 -0.70
CA ALA A 36 -22.81 -14.20 0.00
C ALA A 36 -23.86 -13.19 0.47
N ALA A 37 -23.44 -11.99 0.88
CA ALA A 37 -24.35 -10.91 1.26
C ALA A 37 -25.13 -10.36 0.05
N LEU A 38 -24.49 -10.23 -1.10
CA LEU A 38 -25.10 -9.79 -2.36
C LEU A 38 -26.09 -10.80 -2.94
N GLU A 39 -25.81 -12.10 -2.78
CA GLU A 39 -26.67 -13.19 -3.27
C GLU A 39 -27.91 -13.43 -2.39
N ASN A 40 -27.90 -12.94 -1.14
CA ASN A 40 -28.99 -13.14 -0.20
C ASN A 40 -29.99 -11.95 -0.26
N PRO A 41 -31.26 -12.17 -0.63
CA PRO A 41 -32.28 -11.11 -0.74
C PRO A 41 -32.53 -10.30 0.53
N MET A 42 -32.18 -10.83 1.72
CA MET A 42 -32.34 -10.11 2.99
C MET A 42 -31.20 -9.13 3.27
N THR A 43 -30.02 -9.35 2.69
CA THR A 43 -28.80 -8.58 2.98
C THR A 43 -28.27 -7.82 1.77
N CYS A 44 -28.78 -8.08 0.56
CA CYS A 44 -28.29 -7.45 -0.66
C CYS A 44 -28.51 -5.93 -0.71
N ASN A 45 -29.43 -5.40 0.11
CA ASN A 45 -29.69 -3.97 0.24
C ASN A 45 -28.81 -3.28 1.30
N ASP A 46 -27.98 -4.03 2.04
CA ASP A 46 -27.05 -3.48 3.03
C ASP A 46 -25.77 -2.97 2.34
N ILE A 47 -25.94 -1.87 1.60
CA ILE A 47 -24.89 -1.24 0.80
C ILE A 47 -23.72 -0.77 1.66
N ASP A 48 -23.97 -0.34 2.90
CA ASP A 48 -22.92 0.13 3.81
C ASP A 48 -21.97 -1.02 4.19
N SER A 49 -22.52 -2.19 4.54
CA SER A 49 -21.69 -3.37 4.82
C SER A 49 -20.92 -3.86 3.60
N ILE A 50 -21.52 -3.79 2.40
CA ILE A 50 -20.85 -4.15 1.15
C ILE A 50 -19.71 -3.16 0.84
N ALA A 51 -19.95 -1.86 1.01
CA ALA A 51 -18.94 -0.83 0.83
C ALA A 51 -17.77 -1.01 1.81
N ALA A 52 -18.06 -1.29 3.09
CA ALA A 52 -17.05 -1.58 4.10
C ALA A 52 -16.23 -2.83 3.77
N ALA A 53 -16.85 -3.88 3.21
CA ALA A 53 -16.14 -5.08 2.76
C ALA A 53 -15.20 -4.77 1.58
N LEU A 54 -15.65 -3.96 0.60
CA LEU A 54 -14.82 -3.53 -0.53
C LEU A 54 -13.65 -2.65 -0.08
N GLU A 55 -13.87 -1.73 0.86
CA GLU A 55 -12.81 -0.92 1.45
C GLU A 55 -11.79 -1.78 2.20
N SER A 56 -12.26 -2.79 2.95
CA SER A 56 -11.39 -3.74 3.64
C SER A 56 -10.54 -4.57 2.68
N ILE A 57 -11.12 -5.04 1.57
CA ILE A 57 -10.38 -5.72 0.49
C ILE A 57 -9.29 -4.81 -0.06
N ARG A 58 -9.64 -3.57 -0.39
CA ARG A 58 -8.70 -2.58 -0.94
C ARG A 58 -7.56 -2.29 0.04
N SER A 59 -7.87 -2.02 1.30
CA SER A 59 -6.86 -1.74 2.34
C SER A 59 -5.92 -2.93 2.50
N THR A 60 -6.47 -4.14 2.63
CA THR A 60 -5.67 -5.36 2.78
C THR A 60 -4.73 -5.57 1.59
N ALA A 61 -5.22 -5.36 0.36
CA ALA A 61 -4.39 -5.48 -0.83
C ALA A 61 -3.23 -4.46 -0.83
N MET A 62 -3.52 -3.19 -0.52
CA MET A 62 -2.50 -2.14 -0.46
C MET A 62 -1.47 -2.40 0.66
N ASP A 63 -1.92 -2.83 1.83
CA ASP A 63 -1.05 -3.11 2.96
C ASP A 63 -0.11 -4.28 2.66
N VAL A 64 -0.65 -5.37 2.08
CA VAL A 64 0.14 -6.55 1.70
C VAL A 64 1.15 -6.19 0.61
N GLU A 65 0.73 -5.44 -0.41
CA GLU A 65 1.63 -4.96 -1.48
C GLU A 65 2.77 -4.12 -0.90
N ASN A 66 2.46 -3.15 -0.03
CA ASN A 66 3.45 -2.28 0.61
C ASN A 66 4.45 -3.09 1.44
N CYS A 67 3.96 -4.05 2.24
CA CYS A 67 4.84 -4.86 3.07
C CYS A 67 5.74 -5.76 2.20
N ILE A 68 5.21 -6.40 1.15
CA ILE A 68 6.00 -7.23 0.22
C ILE A 68 7.08 -6.36 -0.44
N ASN A 69 6.72 -5.16 -0.90
CA ASN A 69 7.65 -4.24 -1.53
C ASN A 69 8.76 -3.80 -0.58
N ALA A 70 8.43 -3.50 0.68
CA ALA A 70 9.42 -3.15 1.70
C ALA A 70 10.38 -4.31 2.01
N THR A 71 9.88 -5.55 2.11
CA THR A 71 10.71 -6.74 2.29
C THR A 71 11.64 -6.96 1.09
N ALA A 72 11.13 -6.80 -0.13
CA ALA A 72 11.93 -6.87 -1.34
C ALA A 72 12.98 -5.76 -1.42
N GLU A 73 12.67 -4.56 -0.90
CA GLU A 73 13.58 -3.42 -0.87
C GLU A 73 14.79 -3.70 0.03
N GLY A 74 14.57 -4.38 1.16
CA GLY A 74 15.63 -4.81 2.07
C GLY A 74 16.69 -5.72 1.44
N VAL A 75 16.37 -6.36 0.31
CA VAL A 75 17.32 -7.20 -0.48
C VAL A 75 17.60 -6.63 -1.87
N GLY A 76 17.16 -5.40 -2.16
CA GLY A 76 17.41 -4.72 -3.44
C GLY A 76 16.61 -5.27 -4.63
N CYS A 77 15.50 -5.98 -4.39
CA CYS A 77 14.65 -6.60 -5.42
C CYS A 77 13.23 -6.01 -5.48
N HIS A 78 12.98 -4.85 -4.88
CA HIS A 78 11.66 -4.23 -4.88
C HIS A 78 11.18 -3.84 -6.28
N TYR A 79 9.86 -3.81 -6.44
CA TYR A 79 9.24 -3.37 -7.66
C TYR A 79 9.26 -1.84 -7.73
N VAL A 80 9.64 -1.30 -8.90
CA VAL A 80 9.60 0.14 -9.17
C VAL A 80 8.62 0.38 -10.30
N ASP A 81 7.47 0.97 -9.98
CA ASP A 81 6.57 1.48 -11.02
C ASP A 81 7.21 2.73 -11.65
N THR A 82 7.94 2.50 -12.74
CA THR A 82 8.60 3.57 -13.49
C THR A 82 7.61 4.58 -14.09
N ALA A 83 6.36 4.19 -14.35
CA ALA A 83 5.34 5.09 -14.86
C ALA A 83 4.78 5.97 -13.73
N GLN A 84 4.47 5.39 -12.57
CA GLN A 84 4.10 6.15 -11.38
C GLN A 84 5.22 7.09 -10.94
N ARG A 85 6.46 6.62 -10.95
CA ARG A 85 7.63 7.45 -10.61
C ARG A 85 7.77 8.64 -11.55
N ARG A 86 7.58 8.44 -12.86
CA ARG A 86 7.53 9.53 -13.85
C ARG A 86 6.39 10.52 -13.57
N ARG A 87 5.20 10.04 -13.20
CA ARG A 87 4.06 10.90 -12.83
C ARG A 87 4.38 11.73 -11.58
N TRP A 88 4.95 11.12 -10.55
CA TRP A 88 5.36 11.82 -9.32
C TRP A 88 6.47 12.84 -9.55
N ASP A 89 7.50 12.51 -10.35
CA ASP A 89 8.54 13.45 -10.71
C ASP A 89 7.99 14.64 -11.51
N ALA A 90 7.01 14.41 -12.40
CA ALA A 90 6.33 15.49 -13.11
C ALA A 90 5.55 16.40 -12.15
N VAL A 91 4.79 15.83 -11.20
CA VAL A 91 4.07 16.59 -10.17
C VAL A 91 5.05 17.38 -9.29
N ARG A 92 6.15 16.78 -8.86
CA ARG A 92 7.18 17.44 -8.05
C ARG A 92 7.83 18.60 -8.80
N LYS A 93 8.23 18.38 -10.06
CA LYS A 93 8.77 19.44 -10.92
C LYS A 93 7.77 20.56 -11.20
N ALA A 94 6.47 20.24 -11.30
CA ALA A 94 5.42 21.25 -11.43
C ALA A 94 5.32 22.11 -10.15
N ARG A 95 5.28 21.47 -8.97
CA ARG A 95 5.28 22.17 -7.67
C ARG A 95 6.53 23.03 -7.44
N GLU A 96 7.69 22.54 -7.85
CA GLU A 96 8.96 23.29 -7.81
C GLU A 96 8.92 24.51 -8.75
N LYS A 97 8.26 24.41 -9.92
CA LYS A 97 8.08 25.52 -10.87
C LYS A 97 7.02 26.53 -10.43
N ASP A 98 6.01 26.08 -9.68
CA ASP A 98 4.91 26.92 -9.19
C ASP A 98 5.28 27.70 -7.90
N GLY A 99 6.47 27.51 -7.34
CA GLY A 99 7.05 28.42 -6.35
C GLY A 99 6.33 28.49 -5.00
N THR A 100 5.54 27.48 -4.61
CA THR A 100 5.03 27.40 -3.24
C THR A 100 6.11 26.81 -2.32
N ASP A 101 7.06 27.66 -1.95
CA ASP A 101 7.87 27.48 -0.76
C ASP A 101 6.96 27.66 0.47
N ALA A 102 6.39 26.55 0.95
CA ALA A 102 5.72 26.53 2.25
C ALA A 102 6.77 26.40 3.36
N THR A 103 7.62 27.41 3.51
CA THR A 103 8.37 27.65 4.73
C THR A 103 7.39 28.16 5.80
N CYS A 104 6.82 27.24 6.58
CA CYS A 104 6.18 27.58 7.85
C CYS A 104 7.28 27.97 8.86
N GLY A 105 7.69 29.24 8.82
CA GLY A 105 8.68 29.83 9.71
C GLY A 105 8.48 31.33 9.87
N GLY A 106 7.40 31.73 10.54
CA GLY A 106 7.16 33.12 10.94
C GLY A 106 7.06 33.25 12.45
N ALA A 107 8.21 33.28 13.14
CA ALA A 107 8.27 33.67 14.55
C ALA A 107 7.93 35.17 14.67
N ALA A 108 6.72 35.47 15.14
CA ALA A 108 6.31 36.82 15.49
C ALA A 108 7.09 37.29 16.72
N THR A 109 8.04 38.20 16.51
CA THR A 109 8.60 39.02 17.60
C THR A 109 7.58 40.11 17.94
N VAL A 110 6.92 40.01 19.09
CA VAL A 110 6.17 41.11 19.68
C VAL A 110 7.06 41.78 20.72
N LYS A 111 7.45 43.03 20.44
CA LYS A 111 7.96 43.95 21.46
C LYS A 111 6.77 44.57 22.19
N GLY A 112 6.76 44.44 23.50
CA GLY A 112 5.96 45.20 24.47
C GLY A 112 6.73 45.24 25.77
#